data_AF-A0A9W9XVW7-F1
#
_entry.id   AF-A0A9W9XVW7-F1
#
_cell.length_a   1.000
_cell.length_b   1.000
_cell.length_c   1.000
_cell.angle_alpha   90.00
_cell.angle_beta   90.00
_cell.angle_gamma   90.00
#
_symmetry.space_group_name_H-M   'P 1'
#
loop_
_entity.id
_entity.type
_entity.pdbx_description
1 polymer ?
#
loop_
_entity_poly.entity_id
_entity_poly.type
_entity_poly.pdbx_seq_one_letter_code
_entity_poly.pdbx_strand_id
1 'polypeptide(L)'
;MSLPSWLFPTVAASTWLAMLLAMLGHWTMIGEPRYGLMKPGQNIPFISDIGAQELKPLFMIGCIATVLLLNLSFYQHVQNKGYINKTCTHGSFFFTVVGSIGLIMLSVLDNIGHHFMHDVCVTIFIVGFLVSAALMCLDYIYLGIAHALREPMLMTSFVIKASFIVVELGLIIVFRITEHTHYQQNNMAATLEWVIAFVFTGYILSLIVDLMPSAQRNLHNPKGYQQLEMSMSLLP
;
A
#
# COMPACT_ATOMS: atom_id res chain seq x y z
N MET A 1 18.39 -6.83 22.05
CA MET A 1 17.31 -7.62 21.40
C MET A 1 16.83 -6.79 20.22
N SER A 2 17.10 -7.19 18.97
CA SER A 2 16.56 -6.48 17.80
C SER A 2 15.05 -6.72 17.72
N LEU A 3 14.27 -5.69 17.38
CA LEU A 3 12.84 -5.84 17.15
C LEU A 3 12.58 -6.84 16.00
N PRO A 4 11.56 -7.71 16.09
CA PRO A 4 11.19 -8.57 14.97
C PRO A 4 10.78 -7.75 13.75
N SER A 5 11.30 -8.08 12.56
CA SER A 5 11.07 -7.29 11.35
C SER A 5 9.60 -7.20 10.92
N TRP A 6 8.81 -8.24 11.21
CA TRP A 6 7.38 -8.28 10.91
C TRP A 6 6.53 -7.37 11.81
N LEU A 7 7.09 -6.82 12.88
CA LEU A 7 6.35 -5.92 13.78
C LEU A 7 6.04 -4.57 13.11
N PHE A 8 6.98 -4.03 12.32
CA PHE A 8 6.82 -2.75 11.65
C PHE A 8 5.60 -2.67 10.72
N PRO A 9 5.38 -3.62 9.78
CA PRO A 9 4.20 -3.58 8.93
C PRO A 9 2.90 -3.84 9.72
N THR A 10 2.98 -4.60 10.82
CA THR A 10 1.82 -4.85 11.70
C THR A 10 1.34 -3.56 12.36
N VAL A 11 2.27 -2.78 12.93
CA VAL A 11 1.95 -1.50 13.55
C VAL A 11 1.54 -0.46 12.51
N ALA A 12 2.17 -0.46 11.32
CA ALA A 12 1.77 0.40 10.21
C ALA A 12 0.32 0.15 9.79
N ALA A 13 -0.04 -1.12 9.53
CA ALA A 13 -1.40 -1.51 9.14
C ALA A 13 -2.42 -1.19 10.24
N SER A 14 -2.07 -1.46 11.50
CA SER A 14 -2.93 -1.14 12.64
C SER A 14 -3.16 0.37 12.77
N THR A 15 -2.14 1.19 12.55
CA THR A 15 -2.22 2.65 12.63
C THR A 15 -3.11 3.20 11.52
N TRP A 16 -2.89 2.74 10.29
CA TRP A 16 -3.71 3.10 9.14
C TRP A 16 -5.18 2.72 9.34
N LEU A 17 -5.43 1.47 9.71
CA LEU A 17 -6.78 0.96 9.92
C LEU A 17 -7.48 1.68 11.08
N ALA A 18 -6.79 1.89 12.20
CA ALA A 18 -7.36 2.59 13.36
C ALA A 18 -7.73 4.03 13.02
N MET A 19 -6.91 4.74 12.25
CA MET A 19 -7.22 6.08 11.76
C MET A 19 -8.48 6.07 10.88
N LEU A 20 -8.57 5.17 9.89
CA LEU A 20 -9.75 5.08 9.01
C LEU A 20 -11.03 4.76 9.80
N LEU A 21 -10.96 3.78 10.71
CA LEU A 21 -12.09 3.40 11.55
C LEU A 21 -12.49 4.52 12.52
N ALA A 22 -11.52 5.27 13.06
CA ALA A 22 -11.79 6.41 13.93
C ALA A 22 -12.46 7.56 13.16
N MET A 23 -12.02 7.86 11.94
CA MET A 23 -12.65 8.87 11.09
C MET A 23 -14.08 8.48 10.71
N LEU A 24 -14.28 7.24 10.26
CA LEU A 24 -15.61 6.74 9.90
C LEU A 24 -16.54 6.65 11.11
N GLY A 25 -16.03 6.11 12.23
CA GLY A 25 -16.78 5.97 13.48
C GLY A 25 -17.14 7.31 14.11
N HIS A 26 -16.25 8.30 14.03
CA HIS A 26 -16.58 9.66 14.48
C HIS A 26 -17.73 10.23 13.67
N TRP A 27 -17.69 10.13 12.34
CA TRP A 27 -18.75 10.63 11.45
C TRP A 27 -20.11 9.97 11.72
N THR A 28 -20.15 8.66 11.97
CA THR A 28 -21.41 7.97 12.32
C THR A 28 -21.90 8.36 13.72
N MET A 29 -21.00 8.55 14.70
CA MET A 29 -21.38 8.94 16.06
C MET A 29 -22.00 10.34 16.15
N ILE A 30 -21.57 11.28 15.31
CA ILE A 30 -22.12 12.65 15.29
C ILE A 30 -23.37 12.78 14.40
N GLY A 31 -23.94 11.66 13.94
CA GLY A 31 -25.21 11.62 13.21
C GLY A 31 -25.09 11.88 11.71
N GLU A 32 -23.97 11.47 11.09
CA GLU A 32 -23.77 11.51 9.63
C GLU A 32 -23.93 12.91 9.00
N PRO A 33 -23.23 13.94 9.51
CA PRO A 33 -23.36 15.30 9.02
C PRO A 33 -22.89 15.40 7.57
N ARG A 34 -23.49 16.36 6.86
CA ARG A 34 -23.06 16.76 5.53
C ARG A 34 -21.98 17.82 5.65
N TYR A 35 -20.81 17.56 5.09
CA TYR A 35 -19.73 18.53 5.00
C TYR A 35 -19.95 19.50 3.83
N GLY A 36 -19.40 20.72 3.94
CA GLY A 36 -19.60 21.77 2.93
C GLY A 36 -19.08 21.44 1.53
N LEU A 37 -18.10 20.53 1.42
CA LEU A 37 -17.56 20.03 0.15
C LEU A 37 -18.47 18.96 -0.50
N MET A 38 -19.42 18.38 0.24
CA MET A 38 -20.30 17.34 -0.28
C MET A 38 -21.36 17.93 -1.20
N LYS A 39 -21.50 17.34 -2.39
CA LYS A 39 -22.43 17.83 -3.41
C LYS A 39 -23.90 17.53 -3.10
N PRO A 40 -24.86 18.25 -3.69
CA PRO A 40 -26.29 17.99 -3.52
C PRO A 40 -26.65 16.54 -3.91
N GLY A 41 -27.16 15.75 -2.96
CA GLY A 41 -27.51 14.33 -3.18
C GLY A 41 -26.41 13.31 -2.82
N GLN A 42 -25.22 13.77 -2.45
CA GLN A 42 -24.19 12.94 -1.81
C GLN A 42 -24.50 12.76 -0.31
N ASN A 43 -24.58 11.53 0.18
CA ASN A 43 -24.83 11.17 1.57
C ASN A 43 -23.61 10.55 2.26
N ILE A 44 -22.67 9.98 1.48
CA ILE A 44 -21.44 9.38 2.01
C ILE A 44 -20.28 10.37 1.78
N PRO A 45 -19.56 10.80 2.83
CA PRO A 45 -18.41 11.68 2.68
C PRO A 45 -17.20 10.92 2.12
N PHE A 46 -16.38 11.61 1.33
CA PHE A 46 -15.03 11.13 1.03
C PHE A 46 -14.18 11.12 2.31
N ILE A 47 -13.14 10.28 2.36
CA ILE A 47 -12.15 10.30 3.44
C ILE A 47 -11.54 11.69 3.54
N SER A 48 -11.24 12.29 2.38
CA SER A 48 -10.71 13.64 2.26
C SER A 48 -11.67 14.72 2.81
N ASP A 49 -12.99 14.53 2.71
CA ASP A 49 -13.97 15.43 3.31
C ASP A 49 -13.90 15.42 4.84
N ILE A 50 -13.77 14.24 5.45
CA ILE A 50 -13.63 14.11 6.91
C ILE A 50 -12.24 14.61 7.35
N GLY A 51 -11.20 14.22 6.60
CA GLY A 51 -9.80 14.52 6.87
C GLY A 51 -9.44 15.99 6.70
N ALA A 52 -10.30 16.80 6.09
CA ALA A 52 -10.11 18.25 5.98
C ALA A 52 -10.74 19.05 7.15
N GLN A 53 -11.48 18.39 8.04
CA GLN A 53 -12.24 19.04 9.12
C GLN A 53 -11.50 18.92 10.46
N GLU A 54 -12.23 18.82 11.56
CA GLU A 54 -11.69 18.69 12.93
C GLU A 54 -10.74 17.48 13.09
N LEU A 55 -10.90 16.44 12.26
CA LEU A 55 -10.04 15.25 12.28
C LEU A 55 -8.79 15.36 11.41
N LYS A 56 -8.49 16.53 10.84
CA LYS A 56 -7.25 16.76 10.06
C LYS A 56 -5.97 16.39 10.82
N PRO A 57 -5.80 16.73 12.12
CA PRO A 57 -4.63 16.31 12.88
C PRO A 57 -4.52 14.79 13.02
N LEU A 58 -5.65 14.09 13.23
CA LEU A 58 -5.70 12.63 13.31
C LEU A 58 -5.27 12.00 11.99
N PHE A 59 -5.81 12.50 10.88
CA PHE A 59 -5.47 12.04 9.53
C PHE A 59 -3.99 12.24 9.22
N MET A 60 -3.45 13.42 9.51
CA MET A 60 -2.04 13.74 9.27
C MET A 60 -1.09 12.87 10.10
N ILE A 61 -1.34 12.74 11.40
CA ILE A 61 -0.50 11.92 12.28
C ILE A 61 -0.57 10.45 11.88
N GLY A 62 -1.76 9.94 11.58
CA GLY A 62 -1.95 8.55 11.15
C GLY A 62 -1.26 8.25 9.83
N CYS A 63 -1.33 9.14 8.84
CA CYS A 63 -0.60 9.03 7.58
C CYS A 63 0.92 9.00 7.79
N ILE A 64 1.47 9.98 8.54
CA ILE A 64 2.91 10.06 8.82
C ILE A 64 3.40 8.82 9.55
N ALA A 65 2.72 8.41 10.63
CA ALA A 65 3.11 7.24 11.41
C ALA A 65 3.06 5.95 10.57
N THR A 66 2.01 5.78 9.75
CA THR A 66 1.87 4.63 8.85
C THR A 66 3.04 4.55 7.88
N VAL A 67 3.38 5.64 7.18
CA VAL A 67 4.41 5.59 6.14
C VAL A 67 5.82 5.48 6.72
N LEU A 68 6.10 6.04 7.90
CA LEU A 68 7.40 5.85 8.55
C LEU A 68 7.66 4.38 8.87
N LEU A 69 6.66 3.72 9.48
CA LEU A 69 6.73 2.30 9.79
C LEU A 69 6.77 1.43 8.52
N LEU A 70 6.01 1.82 7.49
CA LEU A 70 6.02 1.13 6.20
C LEU A 70 7.38 1.22 5.51
N ASN A 71 7.98 2.42 5.42
CA ASN A 71 9.33 2.58 4.86
C ASN A 71 10.38 1.80 5.63
N LEU A 72 10.28 1.75 6.97
CA LEU A 72 11.18 0.93 7.78
C LEU A 72 11.01 -0.58 7.50
N SER A 73 9.78 -1.03 7.24
CA SER A 73 9.48 -2.40 6.81
C SER A 73 10.17 -2.72 5.48
N PHE A 74 10.07 -1.82 4.49
CA PHE A 74 10.75 -1.99 3.21
C PHE A 74 12.28 -1.91 3.34
N TYR A 75 12.80 -1.00 4.15
CA TYR A 75 14.24 -0.93 4.42
C TYR A 75 14.77 -2.26 4.95
N GLN A 76 14.06 -2.87 5.91
CA GLN A 76 14.40 -4.19 6.41
C GLN A 76 14.24 -5.29 5.35
N HIS A 77 13.22 -5.21 4.49
CA HIS A 77 13.07 -6.15 3.37
C HIS A 77 14.30 -6.13 2.44
N VAL A 78 14.78 -4.93 2.10
CA VAL A 78 15.98 -4.74 1.26
C VAL A 78 17.24 -5.25 1.97
N GLN A 79 17.44 -4.95 3.25
CA GLN A 79 18.62 -5.38 4.01
C GLN A 79 18.68 -6.90 4.22
N ASN A 80 17.53 -7.55 4.41
CA ASN A 80 17.47 -8.97 4.73
C ASN A 80 17.51 -9.89 3.49
N LYS A 81 17.32 -9.34 2.29
CA LYS A 81 17.44 -10.10 1.03
C LYS A 81 18.90 -10.15 0.58
N GLY A 82 19.43 -11.36 0.39
CA GLY A 82 20.60 -11.58 -0.46
C GLY A 82 20.23 -11.20 -1.89
N TYR A 83 20.85 -10.15 -2.43
CA TYR A 83 20.40 -9.53 -3.68
C TYR A 83 20.51 -10.49 -4.88
N ILE A 84 19.40 -10.68 -5.60
CA ILE A 84 19.37 -11.40 -6.88
C ILE A 84 19.15 -10.41 -8.02
N ASN A 85 18.16 -9.52 -7.90
CA ASN A 85 18.03 -8.33 -8.75
C ASN A 85 18.03 -7.05 -7.90
N LYS A 86 19.21 -6.42 -7.80
CA LYS A 86 19.39 -5.15 -7.07
C LYS A 86 18.47 -4.05 -7.60
N THR A 87 18.24 -3.99 -8.91
CA THR A 87 17.46 -2.93 -9.55
C THR A 87 15.99 -2.99 -9.16
N CYS A 88 15.36 -4.16 -9.21
CA CYS A 88 13.94 -4.32 -8.83
C CYS A 88 13.74 -4.07 -7.33
N THR A 89 14.63 -4.60 -6.49
CA THR A 89 14.55 -4.42 -5.04
C THR A 89 14.73 -2.95 -4.64
N HIS A 90 15.77 -2.26 -5.12
CA HIS A 90 15.95 -0.83 -4.85
C HIS A 90 14.87 0.04 -5.49
N GLY A 91 14.40 -0.32 -6.69
CA GLY A 91 13.29 0.35 -7.36
C GLY A 91 12.01 0.30 -6.53
N SER A 92 11.65 -0.88 -5.99
CA SER A 92 10.47 -1.00 -5.12
C SER A 92 10.55 -0.09 -3.90
N PHE A 93 11.72 -0.01 -3.25
CA PHE A 93 11.93 0.90 -2.12
C PHE A 93 11.81 2.37 -2.52
N PHE A 94 12.41 2.77 -3.65
CA PHE A 94 12.28 4.13 -4.17
C PHE A 94 10.81 4.51 -4.41
N PHE A 95 10.04 3.66 -5.08
CA PHE A 95 8.63 3.94 -5.34
C PHE A 95 7.77 3.93 -4.08
N THR A 96 8.10 3.12 -3.07
CA THR A 96 7.50 3.19 -1.72
C THR A 96 7.74 4.56 -1.08
N VAL A 97 8.95 5.11 -1.17
CA VAL A 97 9.26 6.45 -0.66
C VAL A 97 8.47 7.51 -1.41
N VAL A 98 8.38 7.43 -2.74
CA VAL A 98 7.57 8.35 -3.57
C VAL A 98 6.09 8.28 -3.17
N GLY A 99 5.52 7.08 -3.05
CA GLY A 99 4.13 6.90 -2.60
C GLY A 99 3.90 7.44 -1.18
N SER A 100 4.88 7.28 -0.29
CA SER A 100 4.85 7.82 1.08
C SER A 100 4.85 9.34 1.10
N ILE A 101 5.65 9.98 0.24
CA ILE A 101 5.65 11.44 0.09
C ILE A 101 4.27 11.90 -0.40
N GLY A 102 3.66 11.20 -1.37
CA GLY A 102 2.29 11.47 -1.83
C GLY A 102 1.28 11.42 -0.69
N LEU A 103 1.36 10.38 0.17
CA LEU A 103 0.45 10.20 1.30
C LEU A 103 0.63 11.25 2.42
N ILE A 104 1.86 11.68 2.68
CA ILE A 104 2.12 12.79 3.61
C ILE A 104 1.55 14.09 3.03
N MET A 105 1.87 14.38 1.77
CA MET A 105 1.46 15.63 1.12
C MET A 105 -0.06 15.74 1.01
N LEU A 106 -0.79 14.68 0.66
CA LEU A 106 -2.27 14.72 0.64
C LEU A 106 -2.88 14.95 2.02
N SER A 107 -2.20 14.52 3.10
CA SER A 107 -2.69 14.77 4.46
C SER A 107 -2.50 16.22 4.93
N VAL A 108 -1.55 16.94 4.33
CA VAL A 108 -1.26 18.36 4.61
C VAL A 108 -2.08 19.27 3.69
N LEU A 109 -2.03 18.98 2.39
CA LEU A 109 -2.72 19.69 1.31
C LEU A 109 -4.17 19.16 1.24
N ASP A 110 -5.01 19.71 2.11
CA ASP A 110 -6.41 19.30 2.22
C ASP A 110 -7.24 19.61 0.96
N ASN A 111 -8.40 18.95 0.88
CA ASN A 111 -9.33 19.09 -0.22
C ASN A 111 -10.08 20.44 -0.22
N ILE A 112 -10.02 21.21 0.88
CA ILE A 112 -10.69 22.52 0.99
C ILE A 112 -9.87 23.60 0.28
N GLY A 113 -8.57 23.68 0.57
CA GLY A 113 -7.71 24.74 0.05
C GLY A 113 -7.05 24.41 -1.28
N HIS A 114 -6.76 23.12 -1.54
CA HIS A 114 -5.88 22.71 -2.63
C HIS A 114 -6.35 21.45 -3.36
N HIS A 115 -7.64 21.36 -3.72
CA HIS A 115 -8.27 20.19 -4.38
C HIS A 115 -7.42 19.57 -5.51
N PHE A 116 -6.92 20.38 -6.45
CA PHE A 116 -6.08 19.86 -7.54
C PHE A 116 -4.78 19.22 -7.03
N MET A 117 -4.11 19.85 -6.06
CA MET A 117 -2.86 19.30 -5.51
C MET A 117 -3.13 18.05 -4.68
N HIS A 118 -4.25 18.01 -3.95
CA HIS A 118 -4.71 16.83 -3.23
C HIS A 118 -4.90 15.65 -4.21
N ASP A 119 -5.60 15.84 -5.33
CA ASP A 119 -5.82 14.79 -6.33
C ASP A 119 -4.54 14.29 -6.98
N VAL A 120 -3.58 15.19 -7.24
CA VAL A 120 -2.24 14.82 -7.71
C VAL A 120 -1.51 14.00 -6.65
N CYS A 121 -1.56 14.39 -5.38
CA CYS A 121 -0.90 13.66 -4.28
C CYS A 121 -1.52 12.27 -4.06
N VAL A 122 -2.85 12.14 -4.15
CA VAL A 122 -3.55 10.84 -4.14
C VAL A 122 -3.05 9.95 -5.29
N THR A 123 -2.90 10.53 -6.48
CA THR A 123 -2.40 9.78 -7.65
C THR A 123 -0.94 9.32 -7.45
N ILE A 124 -0.07 10.19 -6.93
CA ILE A 124 1.33 9.86 -6.60
C ILE A 124 1.39 8.76 -5.54
N PHE A 125 0.56 8.85 -4.50
CA PHE A 125 0.42 7.85 -3.45
C PHE A 125 0.11 6.47 -4.04
N ILE A 126 -0.99 6.37 -4.78
CA ILE A 126 -1.49 5.11 -5.33
C ILE A 126 -0.51 4.52 -6.35
N VAL A 127 -0.06 5.31 -7.33
CA VAL A 127 0.86 4.84 -8.38
C VAL A 127 2.20 4.42 -7.76
N GLY A 128 2.72 5.16 -6.79
CA GLY A 128 3.96 4.81 -6.09
C GLY A 128 3.89 3.43 -5.45
N PHE A 129 2.82 3.15 -4.69
CA PHE A 129 2.67 1.83 -4.06
C PHE A 129 2.37 0.70 -5.05
N LEU A 130 1.60 0.95 -6.11
CA LEU A 130 1.35 -0.03 -7.17
C LEU A 130 2.61 -0.41 -7.95
N VAL A 131 3.41 0.59 -8.36
CA VAL A 131 4.68 0.32 -9.06
C VAL A 131 5.66 -0.39 -8.13
N SER A 132 5.71 -0.02 -6.85
CA SER A 132 6.50 -0.73 -5.85
C SER A 132 6.10 -2.21 -5.74
N ALA A 133 4.80 -2.50 -5.62
CA ALA A 133 4.28 -3.86 -5.57
C ALA A 133 4.58 -4.65 -6.85
N ALA A 134 4.47 -4.01 -8.03
CA ALA A 134 4.79 -4.63 -9.31
C ALA A 134 6.28 -4.97 -9.41
N LEU A 135 7.17 -4.08 -8.97
CA LEU A 135 8.61 -4.34 -8.92
C LEU A 135 8.97 -5.47 -7.96
N MET A 136 8.27 -5.58 -6.82
CA MET A 136 8.39 -6.74 -5.93
C MET A 136 8.00 -8.02 -6.67
N CYS A 137 6.84 -8.03 -7.35
CA CYS A 137 6.40 -9.20 -8.12
C CYS A 137 7.38 -9.57 -9.25
N LEU A 138 7.96 -8.58 -9.93
CA LEU A 138 8.99 -8.81 -10.95
C LEU A 138 10.26 -9.44 -10.34
N ASP A 139 10.70 -8.98 -9.17
CA ASP A 139 11.82 -9.60 -8.44
C ASP A 139 11.55 -11.10 -8.16
N TYR A 140 10.31 -11.45 -7.79
CA TYR A 140 9.89 -12.86 -7.64
C TYR A 140 9.87 -13.65 -8.96
N ILE A 141 9.47 -13.03 -10.08
CA ILE A 141 9.48 -13.71 -11.39
C ILE A 141 10.92 -13.96 -11.84
N TYR A 142 11.82 -12.99 -11.65
CA TYR A 142 13.25 -13.14 -11.94
C TYR A 142 13.94 -14.19 -11.07
N LEU A 143 13.50 -14.36 -9.82
CA LEU A 143 13.93 -15.45 -8.94
C LEU A 143 13.62 -16.85 -9.52
N GLY A 144 12.66 -16.91 -10.45
CA GLY A 144 12.23 -18.13 -11.13
C GLY A 144 11.01 -18.75 -10.47
N ILE A 145 9.91 -18.82 -11.24
CA ILE A 145 8.64 -19.45 -10.83
C ILE A 145 8.85 -20.90 -10.36
N ALA A 146 9.77 -21.64 -11.00
CA ALA A 146 10.10 -23.02 -10.62
C ALA A 146 10.71 -23.15 -9.22
N HIS A 147 11.47 -22.16 -8.76
CA HIS A 147 12.01 -22.13 -7.40
C HIS A 147 10.94 -21.69 -6.40
N ALA A 148 10.14 -20.68 -6.76
CA ALA A 148 9.03 -20.20 -5.93
C ALA A 148 7.97 -21.28 -5.67
N LEU A 149 7.68 -22.18 -6.62
CA LEU A 149 6.78 -23.32 -6.42
C LEU A 149 7.24 -24.27 -5.31
N ARG A 150 8.54 -24.29 -5.00
CA ARG A 150 9.12 -25.14 -3.95
C ARG A 150 9.01 -24.50 -2.56
N GLU A 151 8.77 -23.19 -2.51
CA GLU A 151 8.70 -22.39 -1.29
C GLU A 151 7.30 -21.76 -1.16
N PRO A 152 6.34 -22.44 -0.51
CA PRO A 152 4.92 -22.04 -0.51
C PRO A 152 4.70 -20.64 0.07
N MET A 153 5.61 -20.19 0.94
CA MET A 153 5.56 -18.88 1.57
C MET A 153 5.90 -17.73 0.61
N LEU A 154 6.86 -17.94 -0.31
CA LEU A 154 7.17 -16.97 -1.37
C LEU A 154 6.03 -16.88 -2.38
N MET A 155 5.46 -18.04 -2.76
CA MET A 155 4.28 -18.07 -3.65
C MET A 155 3.07 -17.38 -3.02
N THR A 156 2.81 -17.60 -1.73
CA THR A 156 1.72 -16.93 -1.01
C THR A 156 1.88 -15.41 -1.06
N SER A 157 3.09 -14.90 -0.79
CA SER A 157 3.35 -13.46 -0.88
C SER A 157 3.15 -12.92 -2.30
N PHE A 158 3.68 -13.61 -3.30
CA PHE A 158 3.51 -13.23 -4.70
C PHE A 158 2.03 -13.16 -5.11
N VAL A 159 1.23 -14.19 -4.78
CA VAL A 159 -0.20 -14.24 -5.10
C VAL A 159 -0.96 -13.11 -4.39
N ILE A 160 -0.67 -12.85 -3.11
CA ILE A 160 -1.30 -11.75 -2.37
C ILE A 160 -0.99 -10.41 -3.05
N LYS A 161 0.27 -10.12 -3.39
CA LYS A 161 0.65 -8.84 -4.02
C LYS A 161 0.12 -8.70 -5.44
N ALA A 162 0.14 -9.78 -6.23
CA ALA A 162 -0.44 -9.79 -7.57
C ALA A 162 -1.96 -9.55 -7.50
N SER A 163 -2.66 -10.20 -6.56
CA SER A 163 -4.09 -9.98 -6.35
C SER A 163 -4.39 -8.56 -5.91
N PHE A 164 -3.56 -7.98 -5.03
CA PHE A 164 -3.67 -6.57 -4.64
C PHE A 164 -3.57 -5.65 -5.85
N ILE A 165 -2.54 -5.81 -6.71
CA ILE A 165 -2.37 -4.98 -7.91
C ILE A 165 -3.62 -5.06 -8.80
N VAL A 166 -4.15 -6.26 -9.06
CA VAL A 166 -5.32 -6.45 -9.92
C VAL A 166 -6.58 -5.81 -9.32
N VAL A 167 -6.84 -6.09 -8.03
CA VAL A 167 -8.01 -5.55 -7.32
C VAL A 167 -7.95 -4.03 -7.25
N GLU A 168 -6.80 -3.49 -6.87
CA GLU A 168 -6.58 -2.06 -6.70
C GLU A 168 -6.70 -1.31 -8.03
N LEU A 169 -6.07 -1.81 -9.11
CA LEU A 169 -6.25 -1.22 -10.44
C LEU A 169 -7.71 -1.23 -10.90
N GLY A 170 -8.42 -2.34 -10.66
CA GLY A 170 -9.85 -2.43 -10.96
C GLY A 170 -10.67 -1.38 -10.19
N LEU A 171 -10.45 -1.28 -8.88
CA LEU A 171 -11.14 -0.32 -8.03
C LEU A 171 -10.84 1.13 -8.43
N ILE A 172 -9.59 1.48 -8.74
CA ILE A 172 -9.19 2.83 -9.17
C ILE A 172 -9.86 3.20 -10.50
N ILE A 173 -9.91 2.28 -11.46
CA ILE A 173 -10.56 2.53 -12.74
C ILE A 173 -12.04 2.83 -12.51
N VAL A 174 -12.74 2.01 -11.73
CA VAL A 174 -14.15 2.23 -11.41
C VAL A 174 -14.34 3.53 -10.63
N PHE A 175 -13.45 3.84 -9.67
CA PHE A 175 -13.47 5.08 -8.91
C PHE A 175 -13.37 6.31 -9.83
N ARG A 176 -12.39 6.35 -10.73
CA ARG A 176 -12.19 7.48 -11.66
C ARG A 176 -13.32 7.63 -12.66
N ILE A 177 -13.86 6.53 -13.17
CA ILE A 177 -15.04 6.57 -14.05
C ILE A 177 -16.25 7.15 -13.29
N THR A 178 -16.50 6.64 -12.09
CA THR A 178 -17.64 7.05 -11.27
C THR A 178 -17.56 8.53 -10.90
N GLU A 179 -16.38 8.96 -10.45
CA GLU A 179 -16.09 10.33 -10.07
C GLU A 179 -16.39 11.33 -11.20
N HIS A 180 -16.07 10.93 -12.45
CA HIS A 180 -16.31 11.74 -13.63
C HIS A 180 -17.76 11.68 -14.12
N THR A 181 -18.37 10.48 -14.18
CA THR A 181 -19.72 10.27 -14.73
C THR A 181 -20.83 10.74 -13.79
N HIS A 182 -20.71 10.47 -12.49
CA HIS A 182 -21.71 10.81 -11.47
C HIS A 182 -21.28 12.01 -10.62
N TYR A 183 -20.70 13.02 -11.29
CA TYR A 183 -20.15 14.20 -10.63
C TYR A 183 -21.11 14.84 -9.63
N GLN A 184 -22.42 14.83 -9.86
CA GLN A 184 -23.43 15.44 -8.98
C GLN A 184 -23.86 14.56 -7.79
N GLN A 185 -23.69 13.23 -7.84
CA GLN A 185 -24.20 12.27 -6.84
C GLN A 185 -23.14 11.21 -6.52
N ASN A 186 -22.05 11.64 -5.90
CA ASN A 186 -20.81 10.87 -5.88
C ASN A 186 -20.70 9.82 -4.76
N ASN A 187 -21.82 9.30 -4.25
CA ASN A 187 -21.84 8.29 -3.18
C ASN A 187 -21.01 7.07 -3.53
N MET A 188 -21.11 6.59 -4.76
CA MET A 188 -20.36 5.43 -5.23
C MET A 188 -18.86 5.72 -5.27
N ALA A 189 -18.42 6.91 -5.72
CA ALA A 189 -17.01 7.28 -5.67
C ALA A 189 -16.50 7.41 -4.23
N ALA A 190 -17.28 8.03 -3.33
CA ALA A 190 -16.94 8.12 -1.91
C ALA A 190 -16.78 6.72 -1.29
N THR A 191 -17.73 5.81 -1.54
CA THR A 191 -17.62 4.41 -1.10
C THR A 191 -16.38 3.72 -1.66
N LEU A 192 -16.07 3.91 -2.94
CA LEU A 192 -14.89 3.32 -3.56
C LEU A 192 -13.59 3.84 -2.95
N GLU A 193 -13.50 5.14 -2.60
CA GLU A 193 -12.33 5.68 -1.89
C GLU A 193 -12.10 4.97 -0.55
N TRP A 194 -13.16 4.76 0.24
CA TRP A 194 -13.10 3.98 1.48
C TRP A 194 -12.63 2.54 1.24
N VAL A 195 -13.21 1.87 0.23
CA VAL A 195 -12.84 0.49 -0.11
C VAL A 195 -11.36 0.40 -0.51
N ILE A 196 -10.90 1.31 -1.37
CA ILE A 196 -9.49 1.42 -1.79
C ILE A 196 -8.57 1.60 -0.57
N ALA A 197 -8.92 2.52 0.32
CA ALA A 197 -8.14 2.77 1.54
C ALA A 197 -8.10 1.55 2.48
N PHE A 198 -9.20 0.79 2.61
CA PHE A 198 -9.20 -0.46 3.37
C PHE A 198 -8.39 -1.57 2.69
N VAL A 199 -8.46 -1.70 1.36
CA VAL A 199 -7.66 -2.66 0.59
C VAL A 199 -6.16 -2.36 0.74
N PHE A 200 -5.77 -1.09 0.81
CA PHE A 200 -4.39 -0.69 1.10
C PHE A 200 -3.89 -1.23 2.46
N THR A 201 -4.76 -1.40 3.46
CA THR A 201 -4.42 -2.09 4.72
C THR A 201 -3.94 -3.52 4.45
N GLY A 202 -4.65 -4.25 3.59
CA GLY A 202 -4.30 -5.61 3.19
C GLY A 202 -2.94 -5.68 2.50
N TYR A 203 -2.61 -4.67 1.68
CA TYR A 203 -1.27 -4.56 1.09
C TYR A 203 -0.18 -4.39 2.13
N ILE A 204 -0.35 -3.51 3.12
CA ILE A 204 0.62 -3.34 4.21
C ILE A 204 0.79 -4.66 4.97
N LEU A 205 -0.31 -5.34 5.31
CA LEU A 205 -0.28 -6.64 5.99
C LEU A 205 0.44 -7.71 5.16
N SER A 206 0.39 -7.66 3.83
CA SER A 206 1.11 -8.61 2.97
C SER A 206 2.63 -8.62 3.23
N LEU A 207 3.21 -7.51 3.71
CA LEU A 207 4.65 -7.42 4.03
C LEU A 207 5.04 -8.23 5.26
N ILE A 208 4.09 -8.57 6.13
CA ILE A 208 4.32 -9.50 7.25
C ILE A 208 4.79 -10.85 6.70
N VAL A 209 4.20 -11.31 5.59
CA VAL A 209 4.56 -12.58 4.95
C VAL A 209 6.01 -12.58 4.49
N ASP A 210 6.49 -11.44 3.97
CA ASP A 210 7.87 -11.29 3.49
C ASP A 210 8.90 -11.15 4.60
N LEU A 211 8.51 -10.54 5.73
CA LEU A 211 9.39 -10.24 6.85
C LEU A 211 9.34 -11.29 7.97
N MET A 212 8.55 -12.34 7.80
CA MET A 212 8.52 -13.46 8.72
C MET A 212 9.85 -14.24 8.68
N PRO A 213 10.39 -14.69 9.83
CA PRO A 213 11.69 -15.37 9.91
C PRO A 213 11.80 -16.64 9.06
N SER A 214 10.69 -17.32 8.79
CA SER A 214 10.63 -18.49 7.90
C SER A 214 10.91 -18.12 6.44
N ALA A 215 10.38 -17.00 5.95
CA ALA A 215 10.68 -16.50 4.60
C ALA A 215 12.14 -16.07 4.49
N GLN A 216 12.66 -15.40 5.53
CA GLN A 216 14.04 -14.92 5.58
C GLN A 216 15.07 -16.06 5.60
N ARG A 217 14.78 -17.17 6.32
CA ARG A 217 15.67 -18.34 6.38
C ARG A 217 15.79 -19.07 5.05
N ASN A 218 14.72 -19.14 4.28
CA ASN A 218 14.73 -19.83 2.98
C ASN A 218 15.47 -19.01 1.91
N LEU A 219 15.41 -17.68 1.98
CA LEU A 219 16.22 -16.77 1.15
C LEU A 219 17.72 -16.85 1.43
N HIS A 220 18.14 -17.27 2.63
CA HIS A 220 19.53 -17.32 3.08
C HIS A 220 20.20 -18.71 2.96
N ASN A 221 19.61 -19.67 2.24
CA ASN A 221 20.24 -20.98 2.03
C ASN A 221 21.07 -21.01 0.72
N PRO A 222 22.38 -20.67 0.76
CA PRO A 222 23.25 -20.54 -0.43
C PRO A 222 23.35 -21.83 -1.26
N LYS A 223 23.04 -23.00 -0.67
CA LYS A 223 23.11 -24.29 -1.36
C LYS A 223 22.08 -24.44 -2.49
N GLY A 224 20.91 -23.81 -2.35
CA GLY A 224 19.89 -23.80 -3.42
C GLY A 224 20.31 -22.90 -4.59
N TYR A 225 20.98 -21.79 -4.29
CA TYR A 225 21.44 -20.80 -5.29
C TYR A 225 22.63 -21.30 -6.11
N GLN A 226 23.60 -21.97 -5.47
CA GLN A 226 24.73 -22.59 -6.19
C GLN A 226 24.27 -23.66 -7.20
N GLN A 227 23.24 -24.44 -6.86
CA GLN A 227 22.67 -25.43 -7.79
C GLN A 227 21.94 -24.76 -8.97
N LEU A 228 21.35 -23.58 -8.77
CA LEU A 228 20.66 -22.82 -9.80
C LEU A 228 21.63 -22.13 -10.78
N GLU A 229 22.67 -21.45 -10.27
CA GLU A 229 23.75 -20.92 -11.10
C GLU A 229 24.44 -22.03 -11.90
N MET A 230 24.68 -23.19 -11.28
CA MET A 230 25.18 -24.37 -12.01
C MET A 230 24.19 -24.88 -13.06
N SER A 231 22.89 -24.86 -12.81
CA SER A 231 21.90 -25.31 -13.80
C SER A 231 21.71 -24.35 -14.98
N MET A 232 21.79 -23.03 -14.74
CA MET A 232 21.69 -22.01 -15.78
C MET A 232 22.96 -21.89 -16.62
N SER A 233 24.13 -22.14 -16.03
CA SER A 233 25.41 -22.20 -16.78
C SER A 233 25.57 -23.46 -17.62
N LEU A 234 24.67 -24.45 -17.46
CA LEU A 234 24.62 -25.68 -18.24
C LEU A 234 23.59 -25.65 -19.38
N LEU A 235 22.83 -24.56 -19.54
CA LEU A 235 21.94 -24.38 -20.69
C LEU A 235 22.73 -23.70 -21.83
N PRO A 236 22.84 -24.35 -23.02
CA PRO A 236 23.62 -23.86 -24.15
C PRO A 236 23.03 -22.61 -24.82
#